data_AF-A0A2P9H4W5-F1
#
_entry.id   AF-A0A2P9H4W5-F1
#
_cell.length_a   1.000
_cell.length_b   1.000
_cell.length_c   1.000
_cell.angle_alpha   90.00
_cell.angle_beta   90.00
_cell.angle_gamma   90.00
#
_symmetry.space_group_name_H-M   'P 1'
#
loop_
_entity.id
_entity.type
_entity.pdbx_description
1 polymer ?
#
loop_
_entity_poly.entity_id
_entity_poly.type
_entity_poly.pdbx_seq_one_letter_code
_entity_poly.pdbx_strand_id
1 'polypeptide(L)'
;MANWNRLLVVLDQIFGFPNRQSSKVKKLRQGYDNQTDEHVIWLEYRVRLANRPMKSTVQRIGNEQHRSNLLQQLMDQIKRLERTGG
;
A
#
# COMPACT_ATOMS: atom_id res chain seq x y z
N MET A 1 -18.95 7.45 -2.51
CA MET A 1 -17.99 6.91 -1.52
C MET A 1 -16.79 6.14 -2.14
N ALA A 2 -16.32 6.42 -3.37
CA ALA A 2 -15.32 5.55 -4.01
C ALA A 2 -13.85 6.03 -3.94
N ASN A 3 -13.59 7.34 -4.09
CA ASN A 3 -12.21 7.82 -4.30
C ASN A 3 -11.39 7.96 -3.02
N TRP A 4 -12.01 8.37 -1.91
CA TRP A 4 -11.33 8.42 -0.60
C TRP A 4 -10.89 7.04 -0.09
N ASN A 5 -11.68 6.00 -0.40
CA ASN A 5 -11.33 4.62 -0.05
C ASN A 5 -10.14 4.13 -0.90
N ARG A 6 -10.09 4.48 -2.19
CA ARG A 6 -8.92 4.19 -3.04
C ARG A 6 -7.66 4.89 -2.54
N LEU A 7 -7.76 6.17 -2.18
CA LEU A 7 -6.65 6.92 -1.61
C LEU A 7 -6.16 6.29 -0.29
N LEU A 8 -7.09 5.88 0.59
CA LEU A 8 -6.75 5.17 1.82
C LEU A 8 -5.95 3.90 1.55
N VAL A 9 -6.39 3.08 0.58
CA VAL A 9 -5.69 1.84 0.18
C VAL A 9 -4.28 2.14 -0.34
N VAL A 10 -4.11 3.18 -1.16
CA VAL A 10 -2.78 3.56 -1.66
C VAL A 10 -1.87 4.03 -0.53
N LEU A 11 -2.36 4.88 0.37
CA LEU A 11 -1.59 5.35 1.52
C LEU A 11 -1.19 4.20 2.45
N ASP A 12 -2.11 3.26 2.66
CA ASP A 12 -1.87 2.03 3.39
C ASP A 12 -0.78 1.15 2.78
N GLN A 13 -0.69 1.09 1.45
CA GLN A 13 0.36 0.36 0.73
C GLN A 13 1.72 1.08 0.80
N ILE A 14 1.74 2.41 0.70
CA ILE A 14 2.95 3.23 0.72
C ILE A 14 3.58 3.24 2.11
N PHE A 15 2.79 3.52 3.15
CA PHE A 15 3.31 3.68 4.51
C PHE A 15 3.36 2.38 5.31
N GLY A 16 2.57 1.37 4.92
CA GLY A 16 2.80 -0.03 5.27
C GLY A 16 3.00 -0.31 6.77
N PHE A 17 2.01 -0.02 7.61
CA PHE A 17 2.11 -0.31 9.05
C PHE A 17 1.79 -1.79 9.37
N PRO A 18 2.76 -2.60 9.83
CA PRO A 18 2.62 -4.06 9.94
C PRO A 18 1.61 -4.51 11.02
N ASN A 19 1.36 -3.68 12.02
CA ASN A 19 0.41 -3.93 13.11
C ASN A 19 -0.81 -2.99 13.03
N ARG A 20 -1.17 -2.54 11.83
CA ARG A 20 -2.36 -1.71 11.61
C ARG A 20 -3.63 -2.46 12.01
N GLN A 21 -4.40 -1.85 12.90
CA GLN A 21 -5.78 -2.26 13.19
C GLN A 21 -6.77 -1.55 12.29
N SER A 22 -6.60 -0.23 12.13
CA SER A 22 -7.41 0.58 11.25
C SER A 22 -6.64 1.80 10.77
N SER A 23 -7.06 2.32 9.63
CA SER A 23 -6.54 3.56 9.05
C SER A 23 -7.71 4.42 8.58
N LYS A 24 -7.50 5.72 8.55
CA LYS A 24 -8.47 6.67 8.00
C LYS A 24 -7.75 7.84 7.37
N VAL A 25 -8.36 8.36 6.32
CA VAL A 25 -7.94 9.61 5.67
C VAL A 25 -9.05 10.62 5.84
N LYS A 26 -8.69 11.84 6.22
CA LYS A 26 -9.62 12.96 6.32
C LYS A 26 -9.03 14.17 5.62
N LYS A 27 -9.84 14.89 4.85
CA LYS A 27 -9.49 16.22 4.37
C LYS A 27 -9.56 17.22 5.53
N LEU A 28 -8.46 17.91 5.80
CA LEU A 28 -8.41 18.95 6.83
C LEU A 28 -8.80 20.31 6.27
N ARG A 29 -8.15 20.71 5.17
CA ARG A 29 -8.32 22.02 4.54
C ARG A 29 -8.05 21.91 3.04
N GLN A 30 -8.63 22.82 2.28
CA GLN A 30 -8.14 23.17 0.95
C GLN A 30 -7.97 24.69 0.88
N GLY A 31 -7.08 25.15 0.04
CA GLY A 31 -6.83 26.57 -0.19
C GLY A 31 -6.15 26.80 -1.52
N TYR A 32 -5.89 28.07 -1.77
CA TYR A 32 -5.04 28.51 -2.87
C TYR A 32 -3.88 29.28 -2.26
N ASP A 33 -2.67 28.90 -2.60
CA ASP A 33 -1.47 29.65 -2.28
C ASP A 33 -1.25 30.69 -3.39
N ASN A 34 -1.58 31.96 -3.08
CA ASN A 34 -1.40 33.05 -4.04
C ASN A 34 0.07 33.41 -4.27
N GLN A 35 0.99 32.98 -3.39
CA GLN A 35 2.41 33.25 -3.55
C GLN A 35 3.02 32.33 -4.60
N THR A 36 2.61 31.06 -4.61
CA THR A 36 3.11 30.05 -5.56
C THR A 36 2.15 29.76 -6.71
N ASP A 37 0.94 30.33 -6.69
CA ASP A 37 -0.13 30.09 -7.64
C ASP A 37 -0.60 28.62 -7.64
N GLU A 38 -0.71 28.02 -6.45
CA GLU A 38 -0.97 26.58 -6.28
C GLU A 38 -2.28 26.29 -5.54
N HIS A 39 -3.03 25.29 -6.03
CA HIS A 39 -4.11 24.69 -5.25
C HIS A 39 -3.55 23.70 -4.21
N VAL A 40 -3.72 24.03 -2.93
CA VAL A 40 -3.19 23.22 -1.83
C VAL A 40 -4.30 22.47 -1.11
N ILE A 41 -4.08 21.17 -0.87
CA ILE A 41 -5.00 20.30 -0.14
C ILE A 41 -4.23 19.65 1.02
N TRP A 42 -4.71 19.85 2.25
CA TRP A 42 -4.15 19.22 3.44
C TRP A 42 -4.98 18.00 3.81
N LEU A 43 -4.32 16.85 3.84
CA LEU A 43 -4.90 15.57 4.24
C LEU A 43 -4.28 15.09 5.53
N GLU A 44 -5.13 14.56 6.41
CA GLU A 44 -4.71 13.82 7.58
C GLU A 44 -4.87 12.34 7.32
N TYR A 45 -3.78 11.60 7.43
CA TYR A 45 -3.77 10.15 7.43
C TYR A 45 -3.45 9.66 8.84
N ARG A 46 -4.38 8.94 9.46
CA ARG A 46 -4.23 8.37 10.81
C ARG A 46 -4.27 6.87 10.76
N VAL A 47 -3.37 6.24 11.51
CA VAL A 47 -3.30 4.78 11.64
C VAL A 47 -3.36 4.41 13.12
N ARG A 48 -4.30 3.55 13.48
CA ARG A 48 -4.35 2.94 14.81
C ARG A 48 -3.56 1.64 14.75
N LEU A 49 -2.51 1.56 15.56
CA LEU A 49 -1.67 0.37 15.69
C LEU A 49 -2.15 -0.50 16.85
N ALA A 50 -1.99 -1.81 16.75
CA ALA A 50 -2.26 -2.72 17.86
C ALA A 50 -1.19 -2.54 18.94
N ASN A 51 -1.63 -2.29 20.18
CA ASN A 51 -0.77 -2.04 21.35
C ASN A 51 -0.10 -3.31 21.92
N ARG A 52 0.16 -4.34 21.09
CA ARG A 52 0.95 -5.48 21.54
C ARG A 52 2.43 -5.20 21.26
N PRO A 53 3.33 -5.39 22.25
CA PRO A 53 4.73 -5.55 21.91
C PRO A 53 4.81 -6.71 20.90
N MET A 54 5.45 -6.45 19.76
CA MET A 54 5.61 -7.48 18.73
C MET A 54 6.22 -8.72 19.38
N LYS A 55 5.47 -9.83 19.41
CA LYS A 55 6.12 -11.11 19.13
C LYS A 55 6.53 -11.03 17.67
N SER A 56 7.73 -10.50 17.46
CA SER A 56 8.48 -10.69 16.24
C SER A 56 8.44 -12.18 15.87
N THR A 57 8.37 -12.43 14.57
CA THR A 57 8.93 -13.63 13.89
C THR A 57 7.97 -14.59 13.16
N VAL A 58 6.67 -14.76 13.48
CA VAL A 58 5.94 -15.91 12.84
C VAL A 58 5.06 -15.59 11.63
N GLN A 59 4.64 -14.33 11.38
CA GLN A 59 3.79 -14.03 10.20
C GLN A 59 4.58 -13.69 8.92
N ARG A 60 5.91 -13.64 8.99
CA ARG A 60 6.76 -13.26 7.84
C ARG A 60 7.21 -14.42 6.94
N ILE A 61 7.14 -15.67 7.39
CA ILE A 61 7.61 -16.79 6.54
C ILE A 61 6.59 -17.11 5.43
N GLY A 62 5.29 -16.91 5.67
CA GLY A 62 4.25 -17.26 4.69
C GLY A 62 4.19 -16.34 3.46
N ASN A 63 4.31 -15.02 3.64
CA ASN A 63 3.98 -14.05 2.58
C ASN A 63 5.15 -13.73 1.64
N GLU A 64 6.41 -13.79 2.10
CA GLU A 64 7.56 -13.63 1.21
C GLU A 64 7.80 -14.87 0.34
N GLN A 65 7.56 -16.08 0.89
CA GLN A 65 7.56 -17.31 0.10
C GLN A 65 6.43 -17.34 -0.92
N HIS A 66 5.22 -16.89 -0.56
CA HIS A 66 4.12 -16.82 -1.53
C HIS A 66 4.38 -15.79 -2.64
N ARG A 67 4.96 -14.62 -2.31
CA ARG A 67 5.29 -13.60 -3.31
C ARG A 67 6.44 -14.04 -4.22
N SER A 68 7.49 -14.66 -3.67
CA SER A 68 8.59 -15.20 -4.48
C SER A 68 8.12 -16.36 -5.37
N ASN A 69 7.26 -17.26 -4.86
CA ASN A 69 6.69 -18.34 -5.66
C ASN A 69 5.80 -17.81 -6.79
N LEU A 70 4.96 -16.80 -6.53
CA LEU A 70 4.10 -16.22 -7.57
C LEU A 70 4.93 -15.52 -8.66
N LEU A 71 5.95 -14.76 -8.28
CA LEU A 71 6.84 -14.09 -9.25
C LEU A 71 7.62 -15.12 -10.08
N GLN A 72 8.09 -16.21 -9.46
CA GLN A 72 8.78 -17.27 -10.17
C GLN A 72 7.86 -18.00 -11.16
N GLN A 73 6.63 -18.30 -10.75
CA GLN A 73 5.62 -18.90 -11.63
C GLN A 73 5.29 -18.01 -12.83
N LEU A 74 5.16 -16.70 -12.63
CA LEU A 74 4.91 -15.75 -13.72
C LEU A 74 6.10 -15.70 -14.68
N MET A 75 7.33 -15.67 -14.18
CA MET A 75 8.52 -15.68 -15.04
C MET A 75 8.64 -16.98 -15.86
N ASP A 76 8.30 -18.12 -15.28
CA ASP A 76 8.33 -19.40 -16.00
C ASP A 76 7.24 -19.49 -17.07
N GLN A 77 6.07 -18.87 -16.85
CA GLN A 77 5.03 -18.77 -17.87
C GLN A 77 5.48 -17.93 -19.06
N ILE A 78 6.12 -16.78 -18.81
CA ILE A 78 6.63 -15.89 -19.87
C ILE A 78 7.66 -16.64 -20.73
N LYS A 79 8.64 -17.31 -20.11
CA LYS A 79 9.65 -18.11 -20.82
C LYS A 79 9.05 -19.25 -21.65
N ARG A 80 7.93 -19.83 -21.23
CA ARG A 80 7.24 -20.89 -22.00
C ARG A 80 6.54 -20.32 -23.23
N LEU A 81 5.89 -19.18 -23.08
CA LEU A 81 5.21 -18.48 -24.18
C LEU A 81 6.20 -18.04 -25.26
N GLU A 82 7.38 -17.58 -24.87
CA GLU A 82 8.46 -17.19 -25.80
C GLU A 82 9.03 -18.39 -26.61
N ARG A 83 8.93 -19.61 -26.10
CA ARG A 83 9.42 -20.82 -26.79
C ARG A 83 8.41 -21.44 -27.77
N THR A 84 7.13 -21.12 -27.62
CA THR A 84 6.05 -21.63 -28.49
C THR A 84 5.71 -20.70 -29.66
N GLY A 85 6.31 -19.52 -29.72
CA GLY A 85 6.14 -18.53 -30.80
C GLY A 85 7.26 -18.51 -31.84
N GLY A 86 8.07 -19.56 -31.93
CA GLY A 86 9.15 -19.73 -32.93
C GLY A 86 8.83 -20.84 -33.91
#